data_AF-A0A7W7I8Q4-F1
#
_entry.id   AF-A0A7W7I8Q4-F1
#
_cell.length_a   1.000
_cell.length_b   1.000
_cell.length_c   1.000
_cell.angle_alpha   90.00
_cell.angle_beta   90.00
_cell.angle_gamma   90.00
#
_symmetry.space_group_name_H-M   'P 1'
#
loop_
_entity.id
_entity.type
_entity.pdbx_description
1 polymer ?
#
loop_
_entity_poly.entity_id
_entity_poly.type
_entity_poly.pdbx_seq_one_letter_code
_entity_poly.pdbx_strand_id
1 'polypeptide(L)'
;MNENGRGLLGAIARRHARRQAADLDAARTYVPSRERALRGWPAVRVLLTVLLLAAVAFTLASAGIAWHEAAALRGERMLAAGRVEKAVEVKSGDYANVRFTARDGRAVSAKVTAWKDLPEEGDRVTVCYTPRDPEAHVQDARVCPDFATPRSFALTAAAALVLTAVLWLPWLVRRVLRRRSAITDAGGG
;
A
#
# COMPACT_ATOMS: atom_id res chain seq x y z
N MET A 1 -55.03 -6.67 65.78
CA MET A 1 -54.35 -5.51 65.16
C MET A 1 -52.87 -5.84 65.12
N ASN A 2 -52.33 -6.12 63.92
CA ASN A 2 -51.04 -6.79 63.77
C ASN A 2 -49.90 -5.78 63.66
N GLU A 3 -49.08 -5.67 64.70
CA GLU A 3 -47.84 -4.86 64.74
C GLU A 3 -46.75 -5.38 63.77
N ASN A 4 -46.96 -6.57 63.18
CA ASN A 4 -46.05 -7.19 62.22
C ASN A 4 -45.96 -6.46 60.85
N GLY A 5 -46.89 -5.54 60.54
CA GLY A 5 -46.90 -4.81 59.27
C GLY A 5 -45.79 -3.75 59.12
N ARG A 6 -45.29 -3.19 60.25
CA ARG A 6 -44.26 -2.15 60.23
C ARG A 6 -42.87 -2.69 59.87
N GLY A 7 -42.59 -3.96 60.18
CA GLY A 7 -41.32 -4.60 59.85
C GLY A 7 -41.13 -4.83 58.35
N LEU A 8 -42.21 -5.20 57.65
CA LEU A 8 -42.18 -5.52 56.22
C LEU A 8 -41.91 -4.27 55.36
N LEU A 9 -42.61 -3.16 55.65
CA LEU A 9 -42.42 -1.90 54.92
C LEU A 9 -41.01 -1.33 55.11
N GLY A 10 -40.46 -1.42 56.33
CA GLY A 10 -39.07 -1.03 56.60
C GLY A 10 -38.03 -1.93 55.91
N ALA A 11 -38.32 -3.22 55.72
CA ALA A 11 -37.44 -4.13 54.97
C ALA A 11 -37.44 -3.81 53.47
N ILE A 12 -38.60 -3.49 52.88
CA ILE A 12 -38.74 -3.11 51.48
C ILE A 12 -38.00 -1.78 51.21
N ALA A 13 -38.19 -0.78 52.06
CA ALA A 13 -37.52 0.52 51.93
C ALA A 13 -35.99 0.39 51.95
N ARG A 14 -35.44 -0.42 52.87
CA ARG A 14 -33.99 -0.68 52.95
C ARG A 14 -33.45 -1.42 51.73
N ARG A 15 -34.24 -2.32 51.13
CA ARG A 15 -33.84 -3.03 49.91
C ARG A 15 -33.80 -2.09 48.70
N HIS A 16 -34.75 -1.15 48.60
CA HIS A 16 -34.73 -0.12 47.57
C HIS A 16 -33.56 0.86 47.72
N ALA A 17 -33.29 1.33 48.94
CA ALA A 17 -32.16 2.21 49.21
C ALA A 17 -30.81 1.55 48.85
N ARG A 18 -30.64 0.25 49.14
CA ARG A 18 -29.43 -0.50 48.75
C ARG A 18 -29.29 -0.66 47.23
N ARG A 19 -30.39 -0.86 46.51
CA ARG A 19 -30.37 -0.94 45.03
C ARG A 19 -30.01 0.42 44.42
N GLN A 20 -30.62 1.50 44.91
CA GLN A 20 -30.30 2.86 44.45
C GLN A 20 -28.84 3.23 44.72
N ALA A 21 -28.29 2.89 45.89
CA ALA A 21 -26.88 3.11 46.19
C ALA A 21 -25.97 2.30 45.25
N ALA A 22 -26.29 1.03 44.99
CA ALA A 22 -25.54 0.19 44.07
C ALA A 22 -25.59 0.70 42.61
N ASP A 23 -26.75 1.19 42.16
CA ASP A 23 -26.90 1.77 40.83
C ASP A 23 -26.12 3.09 40.67
N LEU A 24 -26.04 3.91 41.73
CA LEU A 24 -25.24 5.13 41.75
C LEU A 24 -23.73 4.85 41.72
N ASP A 25 -23.26 3.83 42.44
CA ASP A 25 -21.87 3.39 42.40
C ASP A 25 -21.51 2.75 41.05
N ALA A 26 -22.43 1.97 40.47
CA ALA A 26 -22.30 1.43 39.12
C ALA A 26 -22.28 2.55 38.06
N ALA A 27 -23.09 3.60 38.21
CA ALA A 27 -23.08 4.76 37.33
C ALA A 27 -21.78 5.59 37.45
N ARG A 28 -21.19 5.68 38.66
CA ARG A 28 -19.87 6.32 38.86
C ARG A 28 -18.72 5.53 38.23
N THR A 29 -18.81 4.20 38.23
CA THR A 29 -17.78 3.31 37.67
C THR A 29 -18.03 2.94 36.20
N TYR A 30 -19.18 3.31 35.64
CA TYR A 30 -19.48 3.18 34.22
C TYR A 30 -18.62 4.14 33.40
N VAL A 31 -17.40 3.70 33.10
CA VAL A 31 -16.58 4.30 32.05
C VAL A 31 -17.27 3.96 30.72
N PRO A 32 -17.82 4.95 29.99
CA PRO A 32 -18.57 4.68 28.77
C PRO A 32 -17.69 3.91 27.80
N SER A 33 -18.23 2.82 27.24
CA SER A 33 -17.51 1.93 26.30
C SER A 33 -16.87 2.66 25.12
N ARG A 34 -17.37 3.87 24.77
CA ARG A 34 -16.77 4.80 23.81
C ARG A 34 -15.33 5.20 24.14
N GLU A 35 -14.95 5.34 25.40
CA GLU A 35 -13.58 5.74 25.77
C GLU A 35 -12.56 4.61 25.54
N ARG A 36 -12.97 3.34 25.68
CA ARG A 36 -12.10 2.20 25.34
C ARG A 36 -11.90 2.06 23.83
N ALA A 37 -12.95 2.30 23.03
CA ALA A 37 -12.87 2.26 21.57
C ALA A 37 -11.92 3.35 21.00
N LEU A 38 -11.84 4.51 21.66
CA LEU A 38 -10.95 5.60 21.27
C LEU A 38 -9.47 5.37 21.67
N ARG A 39 -9.20 4.49 22.64
CA ARG A 39 -7.83 4.24 23.14
C ARG A 39 -6.95 3.47 22.15
N GLY A 40 -7.53 2.66 21.27
CA GLY A 40 -6.81 1.91 20.22
C GLY A 40 -6.60 2.68 18.91
N TRP A 41 -7.32 3.78 18.72
CA TRP A 41 -7.28 4.60 17.51
C TRP A 41 -5.90 5.18 17.14
N PRO A 42 -5.04 5.64 18.08
CA PRO A 42 -3.69 6.08 17.71
C PRO A 42 -2.81 4.95 17.17
N ALA A 43 -2.91 3.74 17.72
CA ALA A 43 -2.11 2.59 17.26
C ALA A 43 -2.52 2.15 15.84
N VAL A 44 -3.83 2.06 15.58
CA VAL A 44 -4.37 1.74 14.25
C VAL A 44 -3.92 2.77 13.22
N ARG A 45 -3.91 4.06 13.58
CA ARG A 45 -3.44 5.12 12.69
C ARG A 45 -1.96 5.00 12.39
N VAL A 46 -1.11 4.81 13.40
CA VAL A 46 0.33 4.61 13.20
C VAL A 46 0.56 3.42 12.27
N LEU A 47 -0.10 2.29 12.51
CA LEU A 47 -0.02 1.12 11.64
C LEU A 47 -0.43 1.45 10.19
N LEU A 48 -1.56 2.10 9.98
CA LEU A 48 -2.01 2.52 8.64
C LEU A 48 -1.01 3.46 7.97
N THR A 49 -0.39 4.37 8.71
CA THR A 49 0.64 5.28 8.15
C THR A 49 1.85 4.50 7.69
N VAL A 50 2.33 3.57 8.51
CA VAL A 50 3.50 2.74 8.19
C VAL A 50 3.22 1.87 6.96
N LEU A 51 2.05 1.23 6.91
CA LEU A 51 1.64 0.43 5.75
C LEU A 51 1.56 1.26 4.46
N LEU A 52 1.03 2.48 4.56
CA LEU A 52 0.91 3.38 3.42
C LEU A 52 2.27 3.89 2.92
N LEU A 53 3.16 4.27 3.85
CA LEU A 53 4.54 4.65 3.51
C LEU A 53 5.30 3.48 2.89
N ALA A 54 5.13 2.27 3.41
CA ALA A 54 5.74 1.07 2.83
C ALA A 54 5.23 0.80 1.42
N ALA A 55 3.92 0.93 1.19
CA ALA A 55 3.32 0.77 -0.14
C ALA A 55 3.85 1.83 -1.14
N VAL A 56 3.98 3.09 -0.71
CA VAL A 56 4.55 4.17 -1.54
C VAL A 56 6.02 3.88 -1.84
N ALA A 57 6.82 3.50 -0.86
CA ALA A 57 8.23 3.18 -1.04
C ALA A 57 8.42 2.01 -2.02
N PHE A 58 7.63 0.93 -1.87
CA PHE A 58 7.65 -0.20 -2.79
C PHE A 58 7.30 0.22 -4.21
N THR A 59 6.24 1.03 -4.37
CA THR A 59 5.81 1.55 -5.68
C THR A 59 6.89 2.40 -6.35
N LEU A 60 7.56 3.27 -5.60
CA LEU A 60 8.66 4.10 -6.11
C LEU A 60 9.88 3.27 -6.48
N ALA A 61 10.23 2.26 -5.67
CA ALA A 61 11.32 1.35 -5.97
C ALA A 61 11.06 0.55 -7.27
N SER A 62 9.87 -0.03 -7.42
CA SER A 62 9.47 -0.73 -8.65
C SER A 62 9.48 0.18 -9.87
N ALA A 63 8.99 1.42 -9.74
CA ALA A 63 9.04 2.40 -10.83
C ALA A 63 10.49 2.79 -11.20
N GLY A 64 11.38 2.93 -10.21
CA GLY A 64 12.79 3.21 -10.42
C GLY A 64 13.51 2.09 -11.16
N ILE A 65 13.24 0.83 -10.83
CA ILE A 65 13.79 -0.34 -11.54
C ILE A 65 13.31 -0.34 -12.99
N ALA A 66 11.99 -0.22 -13.22
CA ALA A 66 11.42 -0.20 -14.57
C ALA A 66 11.96 0.99 -15.40
N TRP A 67 12.18 2.14 -14.78
CA TRP A 67 12.78 3.31 -15.43
C TRP A 67 14.23 3.04 -15.83
N HIS A 68 15.02 2.44 -14.94
CA HIS A 68 16.42 2.10 -15.21
C HIS A 68 16.53 1.11 -16.38
N GLU A 69 15.70 0.07 -16.41
CA GLU A 69 15.64 -0.92 -17.50
C GLU A 69 15.27 -0.25 -18.84
N ALA A 70 14.23 0.59 -18.84
CA ALA A 70 13.80 1.30 -20.04
C ALA A 70 14.86 2.32 -20.53
N ALA A 71 15.56 2.98 -19.61
CA ALA A 71 16.64 3.91 -19.93
C ALA A 71 17.86 3.19 -20.52
N ALA A 72 18.22 2.02 -19.97
CA ALA A 72 19.30 1.18 -20.49
C ALA A 72 19.01 0.73 -21.92
N LEU A 73 17.78 0.26 -22.18
CA LEU A 73 17.33 -0.09 -23.54
C LEU A 73 17.36 1.11 -24.49
N ARG A 74 16.99 2.32 -24.04
CA ARG A 74 17.07 3.50 -24.92
C ARG A 74 18.50 3.93 -25.24
N GLY A 75 19.40 3.90 -24.26
CA GLY A 75 20.77 4.40 -24.42
C GLY A 75 21.67 3.45 -25.21
N GLU A 76 21.49 2.14 -25.02
CA GLU A 76 22.43 1.12 -25.52
C GLU A 76 21.76 0.03 -26.36
N ARG A 77 20.55 0.25 -26.89
CA ARG A 77 19.87 -0.77 -27.70
C ARG A 77 20.73 -1.24 -28.87
N MET A 78 20.80 -2.56 -28.99
CA MET A 78 21.26 -3.27 -30.17
C MET A 78 20.10 -4.07 -30.74
N LEU A 79 20.09 -4.27 -32.06
CA LEU A 79 19.12 -5.13 -32.72
C LEU A 79 19.78 -6.45 -33.06
N ALA A 80 19.07 -7.55 -32.87
CA ALA A 80 19.48 -8.87 -33.33
C ALA A 80 18.30 -9.62 -33.93
N ALA A 81 18.57 -10.38 -34.98
CA ALA A 81 17.64 -11.39 -35.46
C ALA A 81 17.75 -12.62 -34.55
N GLY A 82 16.60 -13.10 -34.08
CA GLY A 82 16.47 -14.26 -33.23
C GLY A 82 15.46 -15.26 -33.77
N ARG A 83 15.44 -16.44 -33.17
CA ARG A 83 14.44 -17.47 -33.41
C ARG A 83 13.68 -17.77 -32.13
N VAL A 84 12.36 -17.88 -32.23
CA VAL A 84 11.53 -18.28 -31.10
C VAL A 84 11.73 -19.77 -30.83
N GLU A 85 12.19 -20.11 -29.64
CA GLU A 85 12.34 -21.50 -29.19
C GLU A 85 11.06 -22.01 -28.53
N LYS A 86 10.35 -21.14 -27.82
CA LYS A 86 9.11 -21.48 -27.11
C LYS A 86 8.21 -20.27 -27.00
N ALA A 87 6.92 -20.41 -27.29
CA ALA A 87 5.91 -19.38 -27.09
C ALA A 87 4.88 -19.88 -26.07
N VAL A 88 4.53 -19.03 -25.10
CA VAL A 88 3.64 -19.40 -23.99
C VAL A 88 2.64 -18.29 -23.75
N GLU A 89 1.37 -18.63 -23.98
CA GLU A 89 0.23 -17.81 -23.56
C GLU A 89 -0.22 -18.23 -22.16
N VAL A 90 -0.25 -17.27 -21.24
CA VAL A 90 -0.74 -17.50 -19.87
C VAL A 90 -1.54 -16.31 -19.39
N LYS A 91 -2.49 -16.56 -18.47
CA LYS A 91 -3.33 -15.51 -17.87
C LYS A 91 -2.53 -14.34 -17.26
N SER A 92 -1.29 -14.58 -16.83
CA SER A 92 -0.42 -13.56 -16.23
C SER A 92 0.38 -12.73 -17.25
N GLY A 93 0.21 -12.97 -18.54
CA GLY A 93 0.90 -12.29 -19.63
C GLY A 93 1.73 -13.24 -20.48
N ASP A 94 1.67 -13.02 -21.78
CA ASP A 94 2.30 -13.89 -22.77
C ASP A 94 3.81 -13.66 -22.81
N TYR A 95 4.56 -14.72 -23.12
CA TYR A 95 5.99 -14.61 -23.30
C TYR A 95 6.51 -15.61 -24.33
N ALA A 96 7.66 -15.28 -24.90
CA ALA A 96 8.39 -16.18 -25.79
C ALA A 96 9.87 -16.20 -25.42
N ASN A 97 10.45 -17.39 -25.42
CA ASN A 97 11.89 -17.57 -25.29
C ASN A 97 12.51 -17.42 -26.67
N VAL A 98 13.40 -16.44 -26.84
CA VAL A 98 14.05 -16.13 -28.11
C VAL A 98 15.52 -16.40 -27.99
N ARG A 99 16.04 -17.20 -28.93
CA ARG A 99 17.47 -17.41 -29.10
C ARG A 99 18.02 -16.51 -30.19
N PHE A 100 19.03 -15.71 -29.86
CA PHE A 100 19.69 -14.81 -30.80
C PHE A 100 21.20 -14.80 -30.54
N THR A 101 21.95 -14.16 -31.44
CA THR A 101 23.39 -13.95 -31.26
C THR A 101 23.62 -12.49 -30.88
N ALA A 102 24.22 -12.27 -29.72
CA ALA A 102 24.60 -10.95 -29.25
C ALA A 102 25.76 -10.39 -30.08
N ARG A 103 26.03 -9.09 -29.96
CA ARG A 103 27.04 -8.37 -30.75
C ARG A 103 28.46 -8.90 -30.54
N ASP A 104 28.72 -9.47 -29.36
CA ASP A 104 29.98 -10.11 -29.00
C ASP A 104 30.11 -11.55 -29.56
N GLY A 105 29.12 -12.03 -30.30
CA GLY A 105 29.08 -13.37 -30.88
C GLY A 105 28.54 -14.45 -29.93
N ARG A 106 28.16 -14.11 -28.68
CA ARG A 106 27.58 -15.08 -27.76
C ARG A 106 26.15 -15.44 -28.17
N ALA A 107 25.82 -16.72 -28.11
CA ALA A 107 24.44 -17.17 -28.23
C ALA A 107 23.71 -16.90 -26.90
N VAL A 108 22.58 -16.22 -26.98
CA VAL A 108 21.74 -15.83 -25.84
C VAL A 108 20.35 -16.40 -26.04
N SER A 109 19.76 -16.99 -24.99
CA SER A 109 18.34 -17.35 -24.96
C SER A 109 17.68 -16.53 -23.85
N ALA A 110 16.75 -15.67 -24.23
CA ALA A 110 16.12 -14.71 -23.31
C ALA A 110 14.60 -14.85 -23.33
N LYS A 111 13.99 -14.66 -22.17
CA LYS A 111 12.52 -14.59 -22.03
C LYS A 111 12.06 -13.18 -22.38
N VAL A 112 11.29 -13.06 -23.46
CA VAL A 112 10.72 -11.79 -23.92
C VAL A 112 9.23 -11.77 -23.57
N THR A 113 8.80 -10.77 -22.81
CA THR A 113 7.40 -10.62 -22.36
C THR A 113 6.66 -9.47 -23.04
N ALA A 114 7.38 -8.55 -23.69
CA ALA A 114 6.80 -7.39 -24.37
C ALA A 114 6.73 -7.65 -25.87
N TRP A 115 5.58 -8.17 -26.32
CA TRP A 115 5.29 -8.47 -27.73
C TRP A 115 4.17 -7.58 -28.24
N LYS A 116 4.26 -7.15 -29.50
CA LYS A 116 3.12 -6.53 -30.17
C LYS A 116 2.06 -7.57 -30.49
N ASP A 117 2.51 -8.66 -31.13
CA ASP A 117 1.77 -9.87 -31.44
C ASP A 117 2.68 -11.02 -31.04
N LEU A 118 2.18 -11.98 -30.25
CA LEU A 118 2.98 -13.11 -29.79
C LEU A 118 3.37 -13.97 -31.00
N PRO A 119 4.68 -14.20 -31.27
CA PRO A 119 5.11 -15.02 -32.38
C PRO A 119 4.93 -16.51 -32.08
N GLU A 120 4.88 -17.33 -33.14
CA GLU A 120 4.81 -18.79 -33.01
C GLU A 120 6.20 -19.40 -32.78
N GLU A 121 6.23 -20.65 -32.30
CA GLU A 121 7.47 -21.39 -32.15
C GLU A 121 8.16 -21.61 -33.50
N GLY A 122 9.46 -21.32 -33.55
CA GLY A 122 10.27 -21.43 -34.76
C GLY A 122 10.32 -20.17 -35.61
N ASP A 123 9.48 -19.17 -35.35
CA ASP A 123 9.47 -17.90 -36.06
C ASP A 123 10.79 -17.14 -35.95
N ARG A 124 11.08 -16.33 -36.98
CA ARG A 124 12.17 -15.36 -36.96
C ARG A 124 11.65 -14.01 -36.52
N VAL A 125 12.26 -13.47 -35.48
CA VAL A 125 11.87 -12.21 -34.85
C VAL A 125 13.08 -11.28 -34.78
N THR A 126 12.82 -9.97 -34.74
CA THR A 126 13.86 -8.99 -34.43
C THR A 126 13.66 -8.52 -33.00
N VAL A 127 14.69 -8.70 -32.17
CA VAL A 127 14.68 -8.26 -30.77
C VAL A 127 15.60 -7.07 -30.59
N CYS A 128 15.24 -6.19 -29.67
CA CYS A 128 16.12 -5.18 -29.13
C CYS A 128 16.64 -5.62 -27.76
N TYR A 129 17.93 -5.44 -27.52
CA TYR A 129 18.56 -5.85 -26.26
C TYR A 129 19.66 -4.87 -25.83
N THR A 130 20.07 -4.95 -24.55
CA THR A 130 21.25 -4.21 -24.06
C THR A 130 22.50 -5.11 -24.06
N PRO A 131 23.67 -4.65 -24.56
CA PRO A 131 24.86 -5.48 -24.64
C PRO A 131 25.47 -5.80 -23.26
N ARG A 132 25.22 -4.96 -22.23
CA ARG A 132 25.71 -5.21 -20.87
C ARG A 132 25.03 -6.41 -20.22
N ASP A 133 23.74 -6.60 -20.49
CA ASP A 133 22.96 -7.70 -19.96
C ASP A 133 21.90 -8.14 -20.99
N PRO A 134 22.31 -8.93 -21.99
CA PRO A 134 21.46 -9.34 -23.09
C PRO A 134 20.46 -10.43 -22.70
N GLU A 135 20.54 -10.99 -21.48
CA GLU A 135 19.62 -12.03 -21.02
C GLU A 135 18.43 -11.42 -20.29
N ALA A 136 18.66 -10.40 -19.46
CA ALA A 136 17.60 -9.77 -18.68
C ALA A 136 16.86 -8.65 -19.43
N HIS A 137 17.53 -7.97 -20.38
CA HIS A 137 16.98 -6.79 -21.05
C HIS A 137 16.77 -7.05 -22.54
N VAL A 138 15.68 -7.75 -22.87
CA VAL A 138 15.29 -8.07 -24.25
C VAL A 138 13.81 -7.80 -24.48
N GLN A 139 13.48 -7.12 -25.58
CA GLN A 139 12.11 -6.82 -25.99
C GLN A 139 11.94 -6.98 -27.50
N ASP A 140 10.70 -7.14 -27.97
CA ASP A 140 10.38 -7.06 -29.41
C ASP A 140 10.83 -5.70 -29.95
N ALA A 141 11.60 -5.68 -31.04
CA ALA A 141 12.10 -4.44 -31.63
C ALA A 141 10.99 -3.51 -32.14
N ARG A 142 9.77 -4.05 -32.38
CA ARG A 142 8.59 -3.29 -32.80
C ARG A 142 7.93 -2.56 -31.64
N VAL A 143 8.16 -3.01 -30.41
CA VAL A 143 7.60 -2.41 -29.21
C VAL A 143 8.61 -1.38 -28.69
N CYS A 144 8.24 -0.11 -28.70
CA CYS A 144 9.04 0.90 -28.01
C CYS A 144 9.02 0.59 -26.50
N PRO A 145 10.15 0.71 -25.79
CA PRO A 145 10.16 0.58 -24.32
C PRO A 145 9.10 1.51 -23.74
N ASP A 146 8.01 0.93 -23.27
CA ASP A 146 6.86 1.71 -22.85
C ASP A 146 7.07 2.19 -21.42
N PHE A 147 6.98 3.51 -21.25
CA PHE A 147 7.01 4.14 -19.94
C PHE A 147 5.62 4.13 -19.27
N ALA A 148 4.62 3.48 -19.86
CA ALA A 148 3.29 3.36 -19.29
C ALA A 148 3.29 2.77 -17.88
N THR A 149 4.05 1.69 -17.65
CA THR A 149 4.15 1.03 -16.34
C THR A 149 4.78 1.93 -15.27
N PRO A 150 5.95 2.56 -15.47
CA PRO A 150 6.47 3.51 -14.49
C PRO A 150 5.56 4.74 -14.31
N ARG A 151 4.86 5.19 -15.36
CA ARG A 151 3.88 6.30 -15.24
C ARG A 151 2.68 5.94 -14.38
N SER A 152 2.09 4.76 -14.55
CA SER A 152 0.94 4.32 -13.75
C SER A 152 1.33 4.14 -12.28
N PHE A 153 2.53 3.61 -12.00
CA PHE A 153 3.06 3.56 -10.64
C PHE A 153 3.27 4.96 -10.03
N ALA A 154 3.83 5.91 -10.80
CA ALA A 154 4.00 7.28 -10.33
C ALA A 154 2.65 7.96 -10.01
N LEU A 155 1.63 7.77 -10.85
CA LEU A 155 0.28 8.29 -10.62
C LEU A 155 -0.36 7.67 -9.37
N THR A 156 -0.20 6.36 -9.19
CA THR A 156 -0.75 5.65 -8.02
C THR A 156 -0.07 6.10 -6.72
N ALA A 157 1.26 6.25 -6.75
CA ALA A 157 2.02 6.79 -5.62
C ALA A 157 1.60 8.22 -5.28
N ALA A 158 1.42 9.09 -6.28
CA ALA A 158 0.96 10.46 -6.09
C ALA A 158 -0.46 10.50 -5.47
N ALA A 159 -1.39 9.69 -5.98
CA ALA A 159 -2.75 9.60 -5.44
C ALA A 159 -2.76 9.12 -3.98
N ALA A 160 -1.94 8.12 -3.65
CA ALA A 160 -1.79 7.62 -2.29
C ALA A 160 -1.26 8.70 -1.33
N LEU A 161 -0.25 9.47 -1.75
CA LEU A 161 0.28 10.59 -0.97
C LEU A 161 -0.75 11.69 -0.73
N VAL A 162 -1.54 12.04 -1.75
CA VAL A 162 -2.62 13.03 -1.62
C VAL A 162 -3.68 12.56 -0.62
N LEU A 163 -4.14 11.31 -0.72
CA LEU A 163 -5.09 10.73 0.23
C LEU A 163 -4.52 10.71 1.65
N THR A 164 -3.24 10.38 1.80
CA THR A 164 -2.54 10.46 3.09
C THR A 164 -2.60 11.88 3.63
N ALA A 165 -2.20 12.88 2.83
CA ALA A 165 -2.19 14.26 3.26
C ALA A 165 -3.59 14.73 3.70
N VAL A 166 -4.62 14.44 2.90
CA VAL A 166 -6.01 14.84 3.19
C VAL A 166 -6.53 14.21 4.50
N LEU A 167 -6.21 12.94 4.77
CA LEU A 167 -6.64 12.27 6.00
C LEU A 167 -5.89 12.76 7.25
N TRP A 168 -4.63 13.20 7.10
CA TRP A 168 -3.76 13.55 8.22
C TRP A 168 -3.69 15.05 8.55
N LEU A 169 -3.79 15.93 7.54
CA LEU A 169 -3.69 17.39 7.69
C LEU A 169 -4.67 17.96 8.73
N PRO A 170 -5.99 17.64 8.71
CA PRO A 170 -6.94 18.19 9.67
C PRO A 170 -6.59 17.86 11.11
N TRP A 171 -6.03 16.68 11.36
CA TRP A 171 -5.62 16.24 12.69
C TRP A 171 -4.34 16.94 13.15
N LEU A 172 -3.33 17.03 12.27
CA LEU A 172 -2.09 17.75 12.56
C LEU A 172 -2.39 19.22 12.91
N VAL A 173 -3.25 19.87 12.14
CA VAL A 173 -3.71 21.25 12.40
C VAL A 173 -4.37 21.35 13.78
N ARG A 174 -5.31 20.46 14.11
CA ARG A 174 -5.95 20.43 15.44
C ARG A 174 -4.95 20.21 16.58
N ARG A 175 -3.94 19.37 16.39
CA ARG A 175 -2.93 19.07 17.42
C ARG A 175 -1.99 20.27 17.66
N VAL A 176 -1.59 20.96 16.61
CA VAL A 176 -0.76 22.17 16.69
C VAL A 176 -1.54 23.30 17.36
N LEU A 177 -2.80 23.51 16.98
CA LEU A 177 -3.66 24.54 17.58
C LEU A 177 -3.85 24.32 19.09
N ARG A 178 -4.13 23.08 19.54
CA ARG A 178 -4.27 22.79 20.98
C ARG A 178 -3.01 23.07 21.79
N ARG A 179 -1.82 22.82 21.22
CA ARG A 179 -0.55 23.09 21.93
C ARG A 179 -0.31 24.59 22.12
N ARG A 180 -0.72 25.43 21.18
CA ARG A 180 -0.57 26.89 21.30
C ARG A 180 -1.43 27.45 22.43
N SER A 181 -2.68 27.00 22.55
CA SER A 181 -3.58 27.44 23.62
C SER A 181 -3.06 27.14 25.03
N ALA A 182 -2.43 25.98 25.24
CA ALA A 182 -1.91 25.60 26.56
C ALA A 182 -0.70 26.43 27.03
N ILE A 183 0.06 27.04 26.11
CA ILE A 183 1.22 27.88 26.45
C ILE A 183 0.77 29.28 26.88
N THR A 184 -0.26 29.82 26.24
CA THR A 184 -0.84 31.12 26.62
C THR A 184 -1.46 31.11 28.01
N ASP A 185 -2.03 29.99 28.46
CA ASP A 185 -2.63 29.89 29.80
C ASP A 185 -1.58 29.74 30.92
N ALA A 186 -0.39 29.22 30.61
CA ALA A 186 0.66 28.96 31.61
C ALA A 186 1.59 30.16 31.87
N GLY A 187 1.61 31.17 30.99
CA GLY A 187 2.48 32.36 31.11
C GLY A 187 1.79 33.62 31.61
N GLY A 188 0.51 33.55 31.96
CA GLY A 188 -0.31 34.70 32.38
C GLY A 188 -0.55 34.82 33.90
N GLY A 189 0.24 34.15 34.73
CA GLY A 189 0.13 34.16 36.20
C GLY A 189 1.38 34.70 36.87
#